data_AF-Q1PVU9-F1
#
_entry.id   AF-Q1PVU9-F1
#
_cell.length_a   1.000
_cell.length_b   1.000
_cell.length_c   1.000
_cell.angle_alpha   90.00
_cell.angle_beta   90.00
_cell.angle_gamma   90.00
#
_symmetry.space_group_name_H-M   'P 1'
#
loop_
_entity.id
_entity.type
_entity.pdbx_description
1 polymer ?
#
loop_
_entity_poly.entity_id
_entity_poly.type
_entity_poly.pdbx_seq_one_letter_code
_entity_poly.pdbx_strand_id
1 'polypeptide(L)'
;MRVLQKEIFGGGVMCKEKEMIERNIELSAEFSRYLFEHPEVETKIPLDAKVVLLPEFDKELKRFNLQLGKNIEADGGRVVYILIKNIRPKVLSRIEKIEFEPVAN
;
A
#
# COMPACT_ATOMS: atom_id res chain seq x y z
N MET A 1 -4.20 -4.72 -12.44
CA MET A 1 -3.33 -3.64 -11.94
C MET A 1 -1.86 -4.07 -12.04
N ARG A 2 -1.06 -3.45 -12.92
CA ARG A 2 0.38 -3.76 -13.07
C ARG A 2 1.14 -2.97 -12.00
N VAL A 3 1.49 -3.58 -10.88
CA VAL A 3 2.24 -2.91 -9.81
C VAL A 3 3.67 -2.67 -10.31
N LEU A 4 4.02 -1.40 -10.48
CA LEU A 4 5.20 -0.92 -11.20
C LEU A 4 6.52 -1.03 -10.47
N GLN A 5 6.53 -1.64 -9.29
CA GLN A 5 7.71 -1.66 -8.44
C GLN A 5 8.85 -2.51 -9.02
N LYS A 6 8.56 -3.45 -9.93
CA LYS A 6 9.62 -4.31 -10.50
C LYS A 6 10.48 -3.63 -11.57
N GLU A 7 10.01 -2.56 -12.22
CA GLU A 7 10.71 -1.91 -13.33
C GLU A 7 11.63 -0.75 -12.88
N ILE A 8 11.49 -0.25 -11.65
CA ILE A 8 12.23 0.94 -11.17
C ILE A 8 13.54 0.59 -10.45
N PHE A 9 13.67 -0.61 -9.87
CA PHE A 9 14.78 -0.92 -8.94
C PHE A 9 15.80 -1.94 -9.48
N GLY A 10 15.95 -2.02 -10.80
CA GLY A 10 16.92 -2.89 -11.47
C GLY A 10 18.37 -2.37 -11.39
N GLY A 11 18.96 -2.29 -10.20
CA GLY A 11 20.37 -1.95 -10.04
C GLY A 11 20.82 -1.88 -8.58
N GLY A 12 21.66 -2.83 -8.16
CA GLY A 12 22.49 -2.80 -6.93
C GLY A 12 21.87 -2.21 -5.67
N VAL A 13 21.10 -2.99 -4.91
CA VAL A 13 20.36 -2.51 -3.74
C VAL A 13 21.27 -2.26 -2.53
N MET A 14 21.21 -1.04 -1.98
CA MET A 14 21.73 -0.68 -0.64
C MET A 14 20.66 -1.01 0.43
N CYS A 15 21.05 -1.53 1.60
CA CYS A 15 20.13 -2.11 2.61
C CYS A 15 18.88 -1.26 2.94
N LYS A 16 19.00 0.08 2.94
CA LYS A 16 17.89 0.98 3.27
C LYS A 16 16.83 1.08 2.17
N GLU A 17 17.25 0.98 0.91
CA GLU A 17 16.32 0.96 -0.22
C GLU A 17 15.53 -0.36 -0.24
N LYS A 18 16.19 -1.47 0.09
CA LYS A 18 15.53 -2.77 0.26
C LYS A 18 14.37 -2.70 1.25
N GLU A 19 14.61 -2.09 2.41
CA GLU A 19 13.59 -1.93 3.45
C GLU A 19 12.39 -1.10 2.96
N MET A 20 12.64 0.00 2.23
CA MET A 20 11.57 0.82 1.65
C MET A 20 10.75 0.04 0.61
N ILE A 21 11.42 -0.79 -0.19
CA ILE A 21 10.76 -1.66 -1.16
C ILE A 21 9.87 -2.68 -0.44
N GLU A 22 10.37 -3.37 0.58
CA GLU A 22 9.61 -4.36 1.35
C GLU A 22 8.35 -3.74 1.98
N ARG A 23 8.49 -2.58 2.63
CA ARG A 23 7.35 -1.85 3.22
C ARG A 23 6.34 -1.40 2.16
N ASN A 24 6.80 -1.00 0.97
CA ASN A 24 5.93 -0.66 -0.15
C ASN A 24 5.17 -1.86 -0.72
N ILE A 25 5.80 -3.04 -0.79
CA ILE A 25 5.15 -4.28 -1.22
C ILE A 25 4.02 -4.61 -0.25
N GLU A 26 4.27 -4.53 1.06
CA GLU A 26 3.26 -4.77 2.09
C GLU A 26 2.08 -3.79 1.97
N LEU A 27 2.37 -2.49 1.90
CA LEU A 27 1.35 -1.45 1.77
C LEU A 27 0.53 -1.60 0.46
N SER A 28 1.19 -2.02 -0.63
CA SER A 28 0.52 -2.26 -1.91
C SER A 28 -0.41 -3.46 -1.86
N ALA A 29 -0.04 -4.51 -1.13
CA ALA A 29 -0.90 -5.67 -0.92
C ALA A 29 -2.15 -5.29 -0.11
N GLU A 30 -2.01 -4.47 0.93
CA GLU A 30 -3.15 -3.94 1.70
C GLU A 30 -4.04 -3.04 0.86
N PHE A 31 -3.46 -2.13 0.08
CA PHE A 31 -4.23 -1.27 -0.82
C PHE A 31 -5.00 -2.08 -1.87
N SER A 32 -4.40 -3.16 -2.38
CA SER A 32 -5.09 -4.08 -3.31
C SER A 32 -6.29 -4.75 -2.65
N ARG A 33 -6.18 -5.20 -1.39
CA ARG A 33 -7.32 -5.71 -0.61
C ARG A 33 -8.41 -4.67 -0.44
N TYR A 34 -8.03 -3.44 -0.10
CA TYR A 34 -8.99 -2.33 0.03
C TYR A 34 -9.76 -2.09 -1.27
N LEU A 35 -9.11 -2.13 -2.43
CA LEU A 35 -9.79 -1.97 -3.73
C LEU A 35 -10.79 -3.09 -4.02
N PHE A 36 -10.55 -4.32 -3.58
CA PHE A 36 -11.53 -5.41 -3.70
C PHE A 36 -12.81 -5.14 -2.91
N GLU A 37 -12.69 -4.52 -1.73
CA GLU A 37 -13.83 -4.14 -0.89
C GLU A 37 -14.49 -2.83 -1.37
N HIS A 38 -13.74 -1.99 -2.10
CA HIS A 38 -14.13 -0.64 -2.52
C HIS A 38 -13.84 -0.39 -4.03
N PRO A 39 -14.51 -1.10 -4.95
CA PRO A 39 -14.24 -1.00 -6.38
C PRO A 39 -14.47 0.41 -6.96
N GLU A 40 -15.33 1.22 -6.33
CA GLU A 40 -15.56 2.62 -6.70
C GLU A 40 -14.31 3.49 -6.59
N VAL A 41 -13.33 3.09 -5.79
CA VAL A 41 -12.04 3.80 -5.69
C VAL A 41 -11.17 3.54 -6.90
N GLU A 42 -11.14 2.30 -7.42
CA GLU A 42 -10.37 1.95 -8.61
C GLU A 42 -10.85 2.74 -9.82
N THR A 43 -12.16 2.97 -9.97
CA THR A 43 -12.73 3.74 -11.08
C THR A 43 -12.27 5.20 -11.15
N LYS A 44 -11.70 5.74 -10.06
CA LYS A 44 -11.17 7.10 -10.00
C LYS A 44 -9.71 7.18 -10.43
N ILE A 45 -9.04 6.05 -10.62
CA ILE A 45 -7.63 5.97 -10.99
C ILE A 45 -7.53 5.89 -12.52
N PRO A 46 -6.89 6.86 -13.20
CA PRO A 46 -6.69 6.79 -14.64
C PRO A 46 -5.83 5.58 -15.02
N LEU A 47 -6.19 4.90 -16.12
CA LEU A 47 -5.50 3.71 -16.60
C LEU A 47 -4.02 3.95 -16.95
N ASP A 48 -3.67 5.16 -17.34
CA ASP A 48 -2.32 5.58 -17.74
C ASP A 48 -1.51 6.19 -16.59
N ALA A 49 -2.06 6.25 -15.38
CA ALA A 49 -1.39 6.82 -14.23
C ALA A 49 -0.66 5.76 -13.38
N LYS A 50 0.49 6.16 -12.85
CA LYS A 50 1.22 5.41 -11.81
C LYS A 50 0.61 5.78 -10.46
N VAL A 51 0.32 4.78 -9.62
CA VAL A 51 -0.17 5.01 -8.25
C VAL A 51 1.02 5.10 -7.28
N VAL A 52 1.03 6.15 -6.46
CA VAL A 52 2.01 6.36 -5.39
C VAL A 52 1.28 6.47 -4.06
N LEU A 53 1.58 5.55 -3.14
CA LEU A 53 0.94 5.50 -1.83
C LEU A 53 1.68 6.39 -0.83
N LEU A 54 0.97 7.27 -0.13
CA LEU A 54 1.52 8.22 0.84
C LEU A 54 0.95 7.93 2.24
N PRO A 55 1.58 7.05 3.04
CA PRO A 55 1.10 6.72 4.39
C PRO A 55 1.40 7.85 5.40
N GLU A 56 0.38 8.41 6.05
CA GLU A 56 0.59 9.47 7.05
C GLU A 56 1.18 8.97 8.36
N PHE A 57 0.88 7.71 8.71
CA PHE A 57 1.42 7.00 9.87
C PHE A 57 2.89 6.61 9.71
N ASP A 58 3.46 6.77 8.51
CA ASP A 58 4.82 6.39 8.19
C ASP A 58 5.53 7.51 7.41
N LYS A 59 6.09 8.46 8.17
CA LYS A 59 6.71 9.68 7.60
C LYS A 59 7.93 9.38 6.72
N GLU A 60 8.66 8.31 7.01
CA GLU A 60 9.86 7.97 6.22
C GLU A 60 9.46 7.41 4.87
N LEU A 61 8.57 6.41 4.85
CA LEU A 61 8.06 5.83 3.62
C LEU A 61 7.30 6.86 2.78
N LYS A 62 6.53 7.75 3.41
CA LYS A 62 5.86 8.87 2.73
C LYS A 62 6.83 9.78 1.98
N ARG A 63 7.96 10.16 2.61
CA ARG A 63 8.97 11.01 1.95
C ARG A 63 9.63 10.28 0.78
N PHE A 64 9.99 9.01 0.98
CA PHE A 64 10.58 8.18 -0.07
C PHE A 64 9.64 8.06 -1.28
N ASN A 65 8.37 7.71 -1.04
CA ASN A 65 7.36 7.56 -2.08
C ASN A 65 7.03 8.88 -2.79
N LEU A 66 6.98 9.99 -2.04
CA LEU A 66 6.79 11.31 -2.64
C LEU A 66 7.92 11.66 -3.61
N GLN A 67 9.18 11.36 -3.25
CA GLN A 67 10.31 11.58 -4.15
C GLN A 67 10.21 10.70 -5.40
N LEU A 68 9.83 9.43 -5.23
CA LEU A 68 9.61 8.52 -6.35
C LEU A 68 8.55 9.05 -7.33
N GLY A 69 7.41 9.52 -6.81
CA GLY A 69 6.36 10.12 -7.63
C GLY A 69 6.85 11.35 -8.40
N LYS A 70 7.58 12.24 -7.72
CA LYS A 70 8.15 13.44 -8.36
C LYS A 70 9.13 13.11 -9.48
N ASN A 71 9.93 12.05 -9.32
CA ASN A 71 10.85 11.59 -10.36
C ASN A 71 10.06 11.10 -11.59
N ILE A 72 9.00 10.32 -11.37
CA ILE A 72 8.12 9.85 -12.46
C ILE A 72 7.47 11.04 -13.19
N GLU A 73 6.99 12.05 -12.45
CA GLU A 73 6.42 13.27 -13.03
C GLU A 73 7.46 14.05 -13.85
N ALA A 74 8.70 14.14 -13.35
CA ALA A 74 9.80 14.78 -14.08
C ALA A 74 10.16 14.06 -15.39
N ASP A 75 9.99 12.74 -15.43
CA ASP A 75 10.15 11.91 -16.62
C ASP A 75 8.91 11.94 -17.56
N GLY A 76 7.92 12.79 -17.27
CA GLY A 76 6.70 12.97 -18.08
C GLY A 76 5.60 11.94 -17.80
N GLY A 77 5.76 11.10 -16.78
CA GLY A 77 4.76 10.14 -16.35
C GLY A 77 3.62 10.80 -15.56
N ARG A 78 2.39 10.30 -15.76
CA ARG A 78 1.24 10.71 -14.93
C ARG A 78 1.26 9.96 -13.61
N VAL A 79 1.12 10.67 -12.49
CA VAL A 79 1.08 10.09 -11.13
C VAL A 79 -0.24 10.43 -10.44
N VAL A 80 -0.78 9.45 -9.71
CA VAL A 80 -1.85 9.66 -8.73
C VAL A 80 -1.30 9.36 -7.34
N TYR A 81 -1.35 10.37 -6.48
CA TYR A 81 -0.97 10.26 -5.08
C TYR A 81 -2.17 9.87 -4.23
N ILE A 82 -2.05 8.76 -3.49
CA ILE A 82 -3.10 8.27 -2.60
C ILE A 82 -2.65 8.49 -1.16
N LEU A 83 -3.32 9.39 -0.45
CA LEU A 83 -3.05 9.66 0.95
C LEU A 83 -3.74 8.62 1.83
N ILE A 84 -2.95 7.79 2.52
CA ILE A 84 -3.46 6.79 3.44
C ILE A 84 -3.27 7.31 4.86
N LYS A 85 -4.37 7.78 5.45
CA LYS A 85 -4.34 8.41 6.78
C LYS A 85 -4.03 7.41 7.90
N ASN A 86 -4.67 6.25 7.88
CA ASN A 86 -4.58 5.22 8.91
C ASN A 86 -4.70 3.83 8.29
N ILE A 87 -4.18 2.81 8.99
CA ILE A 87 -4.40 1.40 8.69
C ILE A 87 -5.03 0.72 9.91
N ARG A 88 -5.96 -0.21 9.67
CA ARG A 88 -6.52 -1.02 10.78
C ARG A 88 -5.42 -1.94 11.32
N PRO A 89 -5.37 -2.21 12.65
CA PRO A 89 -4.46 -3.22 13.19
C PRO A 89 -4.67 -4.57 12.50
N LYS A 90 -3.59 -5.32 12.27
CA LYS A 90 -3.65 -6.66 11.65
C LYS A 90 -4.47 -7.67 12.45
N VAL A 91 -4.72 -7.37 13.73
CA VAL A 91 -5.45 -8.21 14.66
C VAL A 91 -6.74 -7.52 15.08
N LEU A 92 -7.81 -7.81 14.36
CA LEU A 92 -9.16 -7.71 14.87
C LEU A 92 -9.73 -9.12 14.91
N SER A 93 -10.35 -9.49 16.04
CA SER A 93 -11.08 -10.75 16.13
C SER A 93 -12.18 -10.77 15.07
N ARG A 94 -12.29 -11.86 14.32
CA ARG A 94 -13.39 -12.11 13.37
C ARG A 94 -14.55 -12.86 14.02
N ILE A 95 -14.47 -13.12 15.32
CA ILE A 95 -15.48 -13.87 16.05
C ILE A 95 -16.71 -12.97 16.22
N GLU A 96 -17.82 -13.36 15.61
CA GLU A 96 -19.10 -12.66 15.70
C GLU A 96 -19.86 -13.01 16.99
N LYS A 97 -19.72 -14.25 17.48
CA LYS A 97 -20.40 -14.74 18.69
C LYS A 97 -19.58 -15.81 19.41
N ILE A 98 -19.59 -15.79 20.74
CA ILE A 98 -19.00 -16.81 21.62
C ILE A 98 -20.10 -17.34 22.52
N GLU A 99 -20.15 -18.66 22.67
CA GLU A 99 -20.98 -19.36 23.66
C GLU A 99 -20.12 -20.34 24.45
N PHE A 100 -20.48 -20.58 25.71
CA PHE A 100 -19.77 -21.50 26.60
C PHE A 100 -20.66 -22.72 26.85
N GLU A 101 -20.13 -23.92 26.60
CA GLU A 101 -20.80 -25.16 26.98
C GLU A 101 -20.22 -25.68 28.31
N PRO A 102 -21.07 -25.93 29.34
CA PRO A 102 -20.62 -26.55 30.57
C PRO A 102 -20.24 -28.01 30.31
N VAL A 103 -19.06 -28.43 30.78
CA VAL A 103 -18.68 -29.84 30.85
C VAL A 103 -19.22 -30.39 32.17
N ALA A 104 -20.14 -31.35 32.11
CA ALA A 104 -20.57 -32.09 33.30
C ALA A 104 -19.39 -32.93 33.80
N ASN A 105 -19.00 -32.70 35.06
CA ASN A 105 -18.05 -33.55 35.79
C ASN A 105 -18.71 -34.86 36.22
#